data_AF-A0A1B9SDB2-F1
#
_entry.id   AF-A0A1B9SDB2-F1
#
_cell.length_a   1.000
_cell.length_b   1.000
_cell.length_c   1.000
_cell.angle_alpha   90.00
_cell.angle_beta   90.00
_cell.angle_gamma   90.00
#
_symmetry.space_group_name_H-M   'P 1'
#
loop_
_entity.id
_entity.type
_entity.pdbx_description
1 polymer ?
#
loop_
_entity_poly.entity_id
_entity_poly.type
_entity_poly.pdbx_seq_one_letter_code
_entity_poly.pdbx_strand_id
1 'polypeptide(L)'
;MVLILCGTFMSSCSESDESPVVRKFTSSELHALGDSCKGEYWAFIEGDFVLISGSRHEILQKAVKVTDTGSHRLQVTANFGSLNWITTFRLESEDNIAVLEKVHLEPEPTAEQWALIPGGEAKMRGIFKKLEGTPHMVLCPASTRNG
;
A
#
# COMPACT_ATOMS: atom_id res chain seq x y z
N MET A 1 5.70 55.06 22.99
CA MET A 1 6.40 53.90 23.57
C MET A 1 5.60 52.66 23.17
N VAL A 2 6.22 51.81 22.35
CA VAL A 2 5.62 50.62 21.72
C VAL A 2 5.71 49.45 22.70
N LEU A 3 4.64 48.66 22.82
CA LEU A 3 4.76 47.24 23.15
C LEU A 3 3.57 46.48 22.55
N ILE A 4 3.85 45.92 21.37
CA ILE A 4 3.06 44.97 20.61
C ILE A 4 3.16 43.63 21.36
N LEU A 5 2.06 43.14 21.94
CA LEU A 5 1.96 41.73 22.35
C LEU A 5 1.42 40.93 21.16
N CYS A 6 2.35 40.49 20.30
CA CYS A 6 2.13 39.45 19.32
C CYS A 6 2.07 38.11 20.07
N GLY A 7 0.85 37.68 20.43
CA GLY A 7 0.59 36.33 20.89
C GLY A 7 0.57 35.39 19.70
N THR A 8 1.75 34.93 19.25
CA THR A 8 1.86 33.76 18.38
C THR A 8 1.46 32.53 19.19
N PHE A 9 0.18 32.16 19.12
CA PHE A 9 -0.23 30.79 19.39
C PHE A 9 0.50 29.91 18.39
N MET A 10 1.46 29.13 18.87
CA MET A 10 2.01 28.02 18.11
C MET A 10 0.83 27.12 17.76
N SER A 11 0.47 27.08 16.49
CA SER A 11 -0.38 26.02 15.94
C SER A 11 0.37 24.72 16.19
N SER A 12 -0.01 24.00 17.25
CA SER A 12 0.31 22.59 17.40
C SER A 12 -0.46 21.88 16.29
N CYS A 13 0.13 21.85 15.10
CA CYS A 13 -0.26 20.94 14.05
C CYS A 13 0.04 19.55 14.61
N SER A 14 -0.99 18.90 15.15
CA SER A 14 -0.99 17.45 15.35
C SER A 14 -0.82 16.82 13.98
N GLU A 15 0.43 16.72 13.51
CA GLU A 15 0.79 15.74 12.49
C GLU A 15 0.26 14.41 13.01
N SER A 16 -0.65 13.81 12.26
CA SER A 16 -1.09 12.44 12.54
C SER A 16 0.16 11.58 12.74
N ASP A 17 0.25 10.87 13.86
CA ASP A 17 1.33 9.92 14.20
C ASP A 17 1.32 8.72 13.23
N GLU A 18 1.53 8.97 11.94
CA GLU A 18 1.69 7.94 10.93
C GLU A 18 3.05 7.26 11.14
N SER A 19 3.01 5.92 11.29
CA SER A 19 4.21 5.11 11.50
C SER A 19 5.29 5.47 10.46
N PRO A 20 6.55 5.71 10.87
CA PRO A 20 7.64 5.97 9.94
C PRO A 20 7.77 4.90 8.85
N VAL A 21 7.44 3.65 9.18
CA VAL A 21 7.46 2.51 8.26
C VAL A 21 6.37 2.63 7.20
N VAL A 22 5.15 3.00 7.60
CA VAL A 22 4.04 3.24 6.65
C VAL A 22 4.43 4.37 5.70
N ARG A 23 4.92 5.49 6.23
CA ARG A 23 5.35 6.63 5.43
C ARG A 23 6.47 6.27 4.44
N LYS A 24 7.49 5.50 4.86
CA LYS A 24 8.54 5.02 3.96
C LYS A 24 7.93 4.15 2.85
N PHE A 25 7.09 3.19 3.20
CA PHE A 25 6.47 2.26 2.26
C PHE A 25 5.56 2.96 1.25
N THR A 26 4.72 3.91 1.70
CA THR A 26 3.77 4.62 0.83
C THR A 26 4.43 5.70 -0.03
N SER A 27 5.56 6.27 0.40
CA SER A 27 6.33 7.25 -0.38
C SER A 27 7.37 6.63 -1.32
N SER A 28 7.61 5.31 -1.24
CA SER A 28 8.57 4.61 -2.09
C SER A 28 7.98 4.16 -3.43
N GLU A 29 8.84 4.00 -4.42
CA GLU A 29 8.58 3.20 -5.60
C GLU A 29 8.93 1.75 -5.31
N LEU A 30 7.98 0.83 -5.48
CA LEU A 30 8.18 -0.59 -5.25
C LEU A 30 8.58 -1.25 -6.57
N HIS A 31 9.87 -1.52 -6.77
CA HIS A 31 10.37 -2.21 -7.96
C HIS A 31 10.60 -3.68 -7.67
N ALA A 32 10.46 -4.56 -8.66
CA ALA A 32 10.85 -5.95 -8.48
C ALA A 32 12.35 -6.05 -8.13
N LEU A 33 12.67 -6.93 -7.18
CA LEU A 33 14.02 -7.17 -6.71
C LEU A 33 14.88 -7.67 -7.87
N GLY A 34 15.97 -6.93 -8.15
CA GLY A 34 16.87 -7.18 -9.28
C GLY A 34 16.84 -6.07 -10.34
N ASP A 35 15.77 -5.27 -10.40
CA ASP A 35 15.59 -4.26 -11.46
C ASP A 35 16.38 -2.97 -11.22
N SER A 36 17.10 -2.88 -10.10
CA SER A 36 17.96 -1.73 -9.75
C SER A 36 17.21 -0.39 -9.76
N CYS A 37 15.96 -0.38 -9.27
CA CYS A 37 15.07 0.80 -9.25
C CYS A 37 14.83 1.39 -10.64
N LYS A 38 14.63 0.54 -11.65
CA LYS A 38 14.32 0.93 -13.03
C LYS A 38 13.10 0.17 -13.53
N GLY A 39 12.46 0.71 -14.56
CA GLY A 39 11.34 0.05 -15.21
C GLY A 39 10.01 0.30 -14.50
N GLU A 40 9.13 -0.70 -14.57
CA GLU A 40 7.82 -0.62 -13.92
C GLU A 40 7.93 -0.72 -12.40
N TYR A 41 6.97 -0.09 -11.71
CA TYR A 41 6.91 -0.12 -10.26
C TYR A 41 5.49 0.03 -9.75
N TRP A 42 5.26 -0.49 -8.55
CA TRP A 42 4.06 -0.21 -7.79
C TRP A 42 4.25 1.03 -6.92
N ALA A 43 3.20 1.81 -6.73
CA ALA A 43 3.25 3.00 -5.89
C ALA A 43 1.90 3.30 -5.24
N PHE A 44 1.93 4.15 -4.22
CA PHE A 44 0.74 4.76 -3.65
C PHE A 44 0.65 6.22 -4.15
N ILE A 45 -0.46 6.56 -4.79
CA ILE A 45 -0.69 7.90 -5.36
C ILE A 45 -2.11 8.33 -4.99
N GLU A 46 -2.24 9.45 -4.28
CA GLU A 46 -3.54 10.02 -3.88
C GLU A 46 -4.46 9.03 -3.14
N GLY A 47 -3.87 8.06 -2.43
CA GLY A 47 -4.62 7.01 -1.72
C GLY A 47 -4.98 5.80 -2.57
N ASP A 48 -4.58 5.74 -3.85
CA ASP A 48 -4.73 4.56 -4.70
C ASP A 48 -3.43 3.75 -4.75
N PHE A 49 -3.54 2.43 -4.89
CA PHE A 49 -2.43 1.54 -5.19
C PHE A 49 -2.37 1.30 -6.70
N VAL A 50 -1.26 1.68 -7.31
CA VAL A 50 -1.12 1.76 -8.78
C VAL A 50 0.12 1.03 -9.27
N LEU A 51 0.05 0.53 -10.51
CA LEU A 51 1.19 0.10 -11.30
C LEU A 51 1.53 1.20 -12.30
N ILE A 52 2.78 1.64 -12.29
CA ILE A 52 3.33 2.62 -13.23
C ILE A 52 4.22 1.88 -14.21
N SER A 53 3.94 2.03 -15.51
CA SER A 53 4.72 1.44 -16.59
C SER A 53 4.91 2.48 -17.70
N GLY A 54 6.07 3.15 -17.69
CA GLY A 54 6.32 4.30 -18.55
C GLY A 54 5.31 5.43 -18.28
N SER A 55 4.58 5.85 -19.32
CA SER A 55 3.52 6.87 -19.20
C SER A 55 2.15 6.30 -18.81
N ARG A 56 2.03 4.98 -18.64
CA ARG A 56 0.77 4.32 -18.30
C ARG A 56 0.65 4.20 -16.78
N HIS A 57 -0.50 4.62 -16.27
CA HIS A 57 -0.90 4.41 -14.88
C HIS A 57 -2.09 3.45 -14.85
N GLU A 58 -1.94 2.34 -14.14
CA GLU A 58 -3.00 1.37 -13.92
C GLU A 58 -3.36 1.34 -12.43
N ILE A 59 -4.60 1.67 -12.10
CA ILE A 59 -5.09 1.59 -10.73
C ILE A 59 -5.39 0.13 -10.41
N LEU A 60 -4.62 -0.46 -9.51
CA LEU A 60 -4.81 -1.84 -9.06
C LEU A 60 -5.88 -1.90 -7.96
N GLN A 61 -5.84 -0.95 -7.02
CA GLN A 61 -6.81 -0.83 -5.94
C GLN A 61 -7.06 0.63 -5.61
N LYS A 62 -8.32 0.99 -5.38
CA LYS A 62 -8.74 2.37 -5.07
C LYS A 62 -8.88 2.60 -3.57
N ALA A 63 -8.61 3.83 -3.13
CA ALA A 63 -8.84 4.31 -1.77
C ALA A 63 -8.33 3.32 -0.70
N VAL A 64 -7.08 2.90 -0.85
CA VAL A 64 -6.45 1.93 0.04
C VAL A 64 -6.04 2.58 1.35
N LYS A 65 -6.13 1.80 2.43
CA LYS A 65 -5.57 2.15 3.73
C LYS A 65 -4.35 1.28 4.01
N VAL A 66 -3.23 1.91 4.35
CA VAL A 66 -2.03 1.19 4.80
C VAL A 66 -1.93 1.30 6.32
N THR A 67 -1.76 0.17 7.00
CA THR A 67 -1.66 0.11 8.46
C THR A 67 -0.43 -0.68 8.88
N ASP A 68 0.31 -0.16 9.85
CA ASP A 68 1.38 -0.91 10.53
C ASP A 68 0.76 -1.88 11.54
N THR A 69 1.02 -3.17 11.35
CA THR A 69 0.52 -4.23 12.25
C THR A 69 1.59 -4.72 13.22
N GLY A 70 2.77 -4.08 13.23
CA GLY A 70 3.93 -4.51 13.99
C GLY A 70 4.60 -5.74 13.40
N SER A 71 5.66 -6.22 14.05
CA SER A 71 6.42 -7.41 13.62
C SER A 71 6.87 -7.36 12.15
N HIS A 72 7.28 -6.18 11.68
CA HIS A 72 7.67 -5.91 10.29
C HIS A 72 6.57 -6.27 9.27
N ARG A 73 5.30 -5.97 9.57
CA ARG A 73 4.18 -6.22 8.67
C ARG A 73 3.31 -5.00 8.45
N LEU A 74 3.02 -4.75 7.19
CA LEU A 74 2.05 -3.76 6.75
C LEU A 74 0.84 -4.45 6.14
N GLN A 75 -0.36 -3.94 6.43
CA GLN A 75 -1.59 -4.34 5.76
C GLN A 75 -2.06 -3.22 4.84
N VAL A 76 -2.31 -3.56 3.58
CA VAL A 76 -2.98 -2.72 2.60
C VAL A 76 -4.40 -3.23 2.45
N THR A 77 -5.36 -2.39 2.83
CA THR A 77 -6.78 -2.72 2.83
C THR A 77 -7.50 -1.90 1.77
N ALA A 78 -8.27 -2.57 0.90
CA ALA A 78 -9.14 -1.93 -0.08
C ALA A 78 -10.57 -2.46 0.07
N ASN A 79 -11.57 -1.63 -0.26
CA ASN A 79 -12.94 -2.11 -0.30
C ASN A 79 -13.15 -3.11 -1.46
N PHE A 80 -13.87 -4.19 -1.19
CA PHE A 80 -14.30 -5.19 -2.17
C PHE A 80 -15.78 -5.50 -1.97
N GLY A 81 -16.63 -4.56 -2.39
CA GLY A 81 -18.08 -4.64 -2.17
C GLY A 81 -18.40 -4.53 -0.68
N SER A 82 -19.04 -5.54 -0.11
CA SER A 82 -19.32 -5.63 1.33
C SER A 82 -18.15 -6.20 2.15
N LEU A 83 -17.07 -6.62 1.49
CA LEU A 83 -15.88 -7.22 2.09
C LEU A 83 -14.70 -6.25 1.96
N ASN A 84 -13.62 -6.58 2.64
CA ASN A 84 -12.32 -5.92 2.48
C ASN A 84 -11.37 -6.87 1.79
N TRP A 85 -10.64 -6.37 0.80
CA TRP A 85 -9.47 -7.03 0.26
C TRP A 85 -8.26 -6.65 1.10
N ILE A 86 -7.58 -7.64 1.67
CA ILE A 86 -6.41 -7.46 2.51
C ILE A 86 -5.18 -8.01 1.79
N THR A 87 -4.18 -7.17 1.60
CA THR A 87 -2.85 -7.56 1.14
C THR A 87 -1.86 -7.31 2.28
N THR A 88 -1.20 -8.35 2.78
CA THR A 88 -0.19 -8.23 3.83
C THR A 88 1.21 -8.28 3.22
N PHE A 89 2.01 -7.26 3.53
CA PHE A 89 3.42 -7.20 3.19
C PHE A 89 4.25 -7.46 4.44
N ARG A 90 5.20 -8.38 4.34
CA ARG A 90 6.27 -8.52 5.32
C ARG A 90 7.48 -7.73 4.84
N LEU A 91 8.04 -6.92 5.73
CA LEU A 91 9.20 -6.11 5.46
C LEU A 91 10.47 -6.84 5.90
N GLU A 92 11.51 -6.73 5.08
CA GLU A 92 12.82 -7.35 5.29
C GLU A 92 13.94 -6.33 5.05
N SER A 93 15.15 -6.69 5.46
CA SER A 93 16.38 -5.92 5.20
C SER A 93 16.27 -4.46 5.62
N GLU A 94 16.01 -4.22 6.91
CA GLU A 94 15.80 -2.87 7.47
C GLU A 94 14.65 -2.12 6.78
N ASP A 95 13.56 -2.84 6.54
CA ASP A 95 12.36 -2.35 5.87
C ASP A 95 12.63 -1.79 4.46
N ASN A 96 13.61 -2.33 3.73
CA ASN A 96 13.92 -1.94 2.34
C ASN A 96 13.39 -2.94 1.31
N ILE A 97 12.96 -4.12 1.74
CA ILE A 97 12.37 -5.13 0.87
C ILE A 97 10.96 -5.43 1.38
N ALA A 98 9.97 -5.33 0.50
CA ALA A 98 8.60 -5.77 0.75
C ALA A 98 8.34 -7.11 0.08
N VAL A 99 7.92 -8.09 0.87
CA VAL A 99 7.49 -9.41 0.42
C VAL A 99 5.98 -9.48 0.55
N LEU A 100 5.27 -9.75 -0.56
CA LEU A 100 3.85 -10.02 -0.48
C LEU A 100 3.66 -11.37 0.22
N GLU A 101 3.19 -11.33 1.47
CA GLU A 101 3.09 -12.51 2.33
C GLU A 101 1.76 -13.23 2.16
N LYS A 102 0.66 -12.47 2.04
CA LYS A 102 -0.70 -13.02 2.00
C LYS A 102 -1.69 -12.09 1.32
N VAL A 103 -2.64 -12.67 0.59
CA VAL A 103 -3.83 -11.97 0.10
C VAL A 103 -5.09 -12.72 0.50
N HIS A 104 -6.08 -12.04 1.09
CA HIS A 104 -7.36 -12.64 1.46
C HIS A 104 -8.49 -11.60 1.54
N LEU A 105 -9.73 -12.07 1.74
CA LEU A 105 -10.89 -11.22 2.02
C LEU A 105 -11.22 -11.25 3.50
N GLU A 106 -11.63 -10.10 4.05
CA GLU A 106 -12.12 -9.98 5.43
C GLU A 106 -13.49 -9.29 5.50
N PRO A 107 -14.46 -9.86 6.24
CA PRO A 107 -14.42 -11.20 6.84
C PRO A 107 -14.30 -12.31 5.77
N GLU A 108 -13.93 -13.53 6.19
CA GLU A 108 -13.92 -14.67 5.27
C GLU A 108 -15.33 -14.85 4.68
N PRO A 109 -15.48 -14.91 3.35
CA PRO A 109 -16.82 -14.97 2.75
C PRO A 109 -17.53 -16.29 3.06
N THR A 110 -18.85 -16.22 3.26
CA THR A 110 -19.70 -17.42 3.32
C THR A 110 -19.82 -18.08 1.95
N ALA A 111 -20.37 -19.30 1.90
CA ALA A 111 -20.62 -20.00 0.64
C ALA A 111 -21.53 -19.18 -0.31
N GLU A 112 -22.55 -18.51 0.23
CA GLU A 112 -23.44 -17.65 -0.53
C GLU A 112 -22.71 -16.43 -1.07
N GLN A 113 -21.83 -15.82 -0.28
CA GLN A 113 -21.03 -14.67 -0.73
C GLN A 113 -20.02 -15.07 -1.79
N TRP A 114 -19.39 -16.24 -1.67
CA TRP A 114 -18.51 -16.79 -2.69
C TRP A 114 -19.23 -17.01 -4.02
N ALA A 115 -20.49 -17.46 -3.99
CA ALA A 115 -21.30 -17.63 -5.20
C ALA A 115 -21.61 -16.31 -5.92
N LEU A 116 -21.58 -15.17 -5.21
CA LEU A 116 -21.79 -13.84 -5.78
C LEU A 116 -20.53 -13.21 -6.36
N ILE A 117 -19.34 -13.71 -5.99
CA ILE A 117 -18.08 -13.17 -6.51
C ILE A 117 -17.86 -13.69 -7.95
N PRO A 118 -17.57 -12.82 -8.93
CA PRO A 118 -17.37 -13.25 -10.32
C PRO A 118 -16.29 -14.34 -10.50
N GLY A 119 -16.74 -15.54 -10.85
CA GLY A 119 -15.90 -16.73 -11.02
C GLY A 119 -15.69 -17.56 -9.74
N GLY A 120 -16.30 -17.16 -8.63
CA GLY A 120 -16.39 -17.94 -7.41
C GLY A 120 -15.09 -18.08 -6.62
N GLU A 121 -15.17 -18.86 -5.54
CA GLU A 121 -14.08 -19.11 -4.60
C GLU A 121 -12.80 -19.62 -5.28
N ALA A 122 -12.92 -20.65 -6.13
CA ALA A 122 -11.75 -21.27 -6.76
C ALA A 122 -10.94 -20.28 -7.63
N LYS A 123 -11.63 -19.42 -8.39
CA LYS A 123 -10.95 -18.40 -9.21
C LYS A 123 -10.29 -17.35 -8.32
N MET A 124 -10.98 -16.86 -7.30
CA MET A 124 -10.45 -15.85 -6.38
C MET A 124 -9.24 -16.35 -5.59
N ARG A 125 -9.31 -17.56 -5.03
CA ARG A 125 -8.15 -18.19 -4.38
C ARG A 125 -7.00 -18.40 -5.34
N GLY A 126 -7.28 -18.72 -6.61
CA GLY A 126 -6.29 -18.77 -7.67
C GLY A 126 -5.62 -17.42 -7.95
N ILE A 127 -6.36 -16.31 -7.83
CA ILE A 127 -5.81 -14.95 -7.93
C ILE A 127 -4.93 -14.64 -6.73
N PHE A 128 -5.38 -14.93 -5.50
CA PHE A 128 -4.58 -14.72 -4.29
C PHE A 128 -3.22 -15.42 -4.40
N LYS A 129 -3.22 -16.70 -4.77
CA LYS A 129 -1.99 -17.48 -4.94
C LYS A 129 -1.06 -16.92 -6.02
N LYS A 130 -1.61 -16.35 -7.10
CA LYS A 130 -0.79 -15.70 -8.14
C LYS A 130 -0.14 -14.44 -7.62
N LEU A 131 -0.87 -13.63 -6.86
CA LEU A 131 -0.36 -12.41 -6.25
C LEU A 131 0.69 -12.70 -5.18
N GLU A 132 0.51 -13.75 -4.39
CA GLU A 132 1.52 -14.24 -3.44
C GLU A 132 2.79 -14.77 -4.13
N GLY A 133 2.71 -15.06 -5.44
CA GLY A 133 3.86 -15.37 -6.29
C GLY A 133 4.54 -14.14 -6.91
N THR A 134 4.10 -12.92 -6.58
CA THR A 134 4.73 -11.68 -7.05
C THR A 134 6.18 -11.62 -6.54
N PRO A 135 7.15 -11.18 -7.36
CA PRO A 135 8.52 -10.98 -6.90
C PRO A 135 8.59 -10.08 -5.67
N HIS A 136 9.60 -10.31 -4.83
CA HIS A 136 9.91 -9.40 -3.75
C HIS A 136 10.20 -8.02 -4.34
N MET A 137 9.82 -6.96 -3.62
CA MET A 137 9.97 -5.61 -4.11
C MET A 137 10.98 -4.83 -3.28
N VAL A 138 11.86 -4.08 -3.93
CA VAL A 138 12.74 -3.11 -3.28
C VAL A 138 12.00 -1.79 -3.16
N LEU A 139 12.07 -1.18 -1.98
CA LEU A 139 11.60 0.18 -1.74
C LEU A 139 12.66 1.17 -2.24
N CYS A 140 12.42 1.71 -3.42
CA CYS A 140 13.26 2.71 -4.03
C CYS A 140 12.76 4.12 -3.70
N PRO A 141 13.65 5.12 -3.57
CA PRO A 141 13.24 6.50 -3.45
C PRO A 141 12.36 6.89 -4.64
N ALA A 142 11.28 7.64 -4.40
CA ALA A 142 10.49 8.19 -5.49
C ALA A 142 11.37 9.02 -6.41
N SER A 143 11.35 8.71 -7.70
CA SER A 143 11.88 9.61 -8.71
C SER A 143 11.17 10.96 -8.56
N THR A 144 11.89 12.08 -8.65
CA THR A 144 11.29 13.42 -8.58
C THR A 144 10.19 13.49 -9.64
N ARG A 145 8.94 13.34 -9.19
CA ARG A 145 7.75 13.46 -10.02
C ARG A 145 7.62 14.94 -10.35
N ASN A 146 8.34 15.39 -11.37
CA ASN A 146 8.08 16.68 -11.99
C ASN A 146 6.78 16.53 -12.77
N GLY A 147 5.66 16.67 -12.05
CA GLY A 147 4.36 17.03 -12.61
C GLY A 147 4.30 18.54 -12.75
#